data_AF-A0AAN0LWT9-F1
#
_entry.id   AF-A0AAN0LWT9-F1
#
_cell.length_a   1.000
_cell.length_b   1.000
_cell.length_c   1.000
_cell.angle_alpha   90.00
_cell.angle_beta   90.00
_cell.angle_gamma   90.00
#
_symmetry.space_group_name_H-M   'P 1'
#
loop_
_entity.id
_entity.type
_entity.pdbx_description
1 polymer ?
#
loop_
_entity_poly.entity_id
_entity_poly.type
_entity_poly.pdbx_seq_one_letter_code
_entity_poly.pdbx_strand_id
1 'polypeptide(L)'
;MDVAEFSQINYRGEMVRIAPFQYTDIFKEYINFGAGVPYYVIVNTGEGNLNAQAEIVTLDEPMKYYPRAPLQYDLHRHVAMRHKFSYIDDWFFEIDDAGHPYWVVQGITKRVGLWGAKDMNNLIVVDACYR
;
A
#
# COMPACT_ATOMS: atom_id res chain seq x y z
N MET A 1 -0.83 3.96 16.95
CA MET A 1 -2.01 3.51 16.19
C MET A 1 -2.03 4.43 15.00
N ASP A 2 -1.84 3.92 13.79
CA ASP A 2 -2.45 4.61 12.66
C ASP A 2 -3.15 3.55 11.84
N VAL A 3 -4.41 3.87 11.61
CA VAL A 3 -5.51 3.02 11.19
C VAL A 3 -5.14 2.38 9.85
N ALA A 4 -5.64 1.18 9.57
CA ALA A 4 -5.64 0.66 8.20
C ALA A 4 -6.35 1.70 7.33
N GLU A 5 -5.58 2.54 6.65
CA GLU A 5 -6.11 3.69 5.95
C GLU A 5 -6.80 3.17 4.69
N PHE A 6 -8.12 3.30 4.69
CA PHE A 6 -8.91 2.93 3.53
C PHE A 6 -8.67 3.98 2.45
N SER A 7 -8.14 3.55 1.31
CA SER A 7 -8.09 4.40 0.11
C SER A 7 -9.45 4.33 -0.59
N GLN A 8 -10.02 5.48 -0.95
CA GLN A 8 -11.29 5.54 -1.67
C GLN A 8 -11.01 5.73 -3.16
N ILE A 9 -11.48 4.78 -3.97
CA ILE A 9 -11.14 4.70 -5.39
C ILE A 9 -12.40 4.52 -6.24
N ASN A 10 -12.27 4.79 -7.54
CA ASN A 10 -13.24 4.33 -8.52
C ASN A 10 -12.76 2.97 -9.05
N TYR A 11 -13.50 1.91 -8.76
CA TYR A 11 -13.23 0.58 -9.27
C TYR A 11 -14.39 0.16 -10.17
N ARG A 12 -14.13 0.01 -11.47
CA ARG A 12 -15.13 -0.41 -12.47
C ARG A 12 -16.40 0.44 -12.49
N GLY A 13 -16.27 1.75 -12.23
CA GLY A 13 -17.40 2.69 -12.22
C GLY A 13 -18.09 2.83 -10.85
N GLU A 14 -17.69 2.04 -9.85
CA GLU A 14 -18.24 2.10 -8.50
C GLU A 14 -17.25 2.76 -7.53
N MET A 15 -17.77 3.59 -6.62
CA MET A 15 -16.96 4.19 -5.55
C MET A 15 -16.80 3.18 -4.42
N VAL A 16 -15.59 2.68 -4.24
CA VAL A 16 -15.26 1.66 -3.24
C VAL A 16 -14.15 2.15 -2.32
N ARG A 17 -14.06 1.53 -1.14
CA ARG A 17 -12.94 1.71 -0.22
C ARG A 17 -12.13 0.43 -0.17
N ILE A 18 -10.81 0.55 -0.29
CA ILE A 18 -9.89 -0.58 -0.24
C ILE A 18 -8.94 -0.44 0.93
N ALA A 19 -8.63 -1.56 1.58
CA ALA A 19 -7.61 -1.61 2.63
C ALA A 19 -6.75 -2.87 2.47
N PRO A 20 -5.41 -2.72 2.49
CA PRO A 20 -4.52 -3.86 2.55
C PRO A 20 -4.60 -4.49 3.94
N PHE A 21 -4.57 -5.82 4.01
CA PHE A 21 -4.53 -6.50 5.30
C PHE A 21 -3.13 -6.39 5.91
N GLN A 22 -3.04 -6.02 7.19
CA GLN A 22 -1.80 -6.04 7.94
C GLN A 22 -1.87 -7.12 9.01
N TYR A 23 -0.80 -7.91 9.14
CA TYR A 23 -0.69 -8.86 10.26
C TYR A 23 -0.72 -8.09 11.58
N THR A 24 -1.60 -8.51 12.50
CA THR A 24 -1.65 -7.96 13.85
C THR A 24 -0.54 -8.50 14.76
N ASP A 25 0.16 -9.55 14.33
CA ASP A 25 1.17 -10.27 15.10
C ASP A 25 2.52 -10.30 14.35
N ILE A 26 3.42 -9.41 14.76
CA ILE A 26 4.76 -9.21 14.20
C ILE A 26 5.62 -10.50 14.29
N PHE A 27 5.40 -11.35 15.31
CA PHE A 27 6.16 -12.59 15.44
C PHE A 27 5.75 -13.63 14.39
N LYS A 28 4.46 -13.73 14.08
CA LYS A 28 3.95 -14.60 13.00
C LYS A 28 4.37 -14.11 11.63
N GLU A 29 4.39 -12.79 11.44
CA GLU A 29 4.89 -12.14 10.23
C GLU A 29 6.38 -12.43 10.00
N TYR A 30 7.21 -12.39 11.06
CA TYR A 30 8.64 -12.67 10.96
C TYR A 30 8.95 -14.15 10.65
N ILE A 31 8.16 -15.10 11.17
CA ILE A 31 8.35 -16.54 10.88
C ILE A 31 7.88 -16.88 9.46
N ASN A 32 6.82 -16.23 8.99
CA ASN A 32 6.23 -16.44 7.67
C ASN A 32 6.55 -15.31 6.68
N PHE A 33 7.65 -14.56 6.86
CA PHE A 33 7.90 -13.33 6.09
C PHE A 33 8.01 -13.57 4.58
N GLY A 34 8.42 -14.78 4.19
CA GLY A 34 8.44 -15.19 2.79
C GLY A 34 7.07 -15.49 2.20
N ALA A 35 6.00 -15.58 3.00
CA ALA A 35 4.64 -15.88 2.52
C ALA A 35 3.92 -14.63 1.99
N GLY A 36 4.14 -13.46 2.58
CA GLY A 36 3.42 -12.23 2.19
C GLY A 36 1.95 -12.23 2.60
N VAL A 37 1.20 -11.22 2.18
CA VAL A 37 -0.22 -11.04 2.51
C VAL A 37 -1.08 -11.49 1.31
N PRO A 38 -1.90 -12.55 1.43
CA PRO A 38 -2.62 -13.12 0.30
C PRO A 38 -3.98 -12.46 0.02
N TYR A 39 -4.34 -11.36 0.69
CA TYR A 39 -5.63 -10.74 0.52
C TYR A 39 -5.65 -9.25 0.87
N TYR A 40 -6.64 -8.56 0.33
CA TYR A 40 -7.04 -7.22 0.74
C TYR A 40 -8.56 -7.17 0.92
N VAL A 41 -9.06 -6.10 1.53
CA VAL A 41 -10.50 -5.90 1.75
C VAL A 41 -10.99 -4.81 0.81
N ILE A 42 -12.10 -5.08 0.12
CA ILE A 42 -12.89 -4.07 -0.59
C ILE A 42 -14.19 -3.85 0.17
N VAL A 43 -14.55 -2.59 0.37
CA VAL A 43 -15.80 -2.18 1.03
C VAL A 43 -16.60 -1.35 0.05
N ASN A 44 -17.77 -1.86 -0.32
CA ASN A 44 -18.75 -1.12 -1.11
C ASN A 44 -19.81 -0.55 -0.15
N THR A 45 -20.13 0.72 -0.34
CA THR A 45 -21.21 1.37 0.38
C THR A 45 -22.43 1.32 -0.54
N GLY A 46 -23.41 0.47 -0.22
CA GLY A 46 -24.63 0.34 -1.02
C GLY A 46 -25.43 1.64 -1.15
N GLU A 47 -26.42 1.64 -2.03
CA GLU A 47 -27.27 2.81 -2.33
C GLU A 47 -27.80 3.46 -1.04
N GLY A 48 -27.56 4.76 -0.89
CA GLY A 48 -27.97 5.55 0.28
C GLY A 48 -27.05 5.53 1.50
N ASN A 49 -25.84 4.95 1.45
CA ASN A 49 -24.90 4.87 2.58
C ASN A 49 -25.37 4.04 3.79
N LEU A 50 -26.36 3.17 3.61
CA LEU A 50 -27.04 2.49 4.72
C LEU A 50 -26.55 1.06 4.96
N ASN A 51 -25.90 0.41 3.99
CA ASN A 51 -25.40 -0.96 4.11
C ASN A 51 -23.99 -1.07 3.50
N ALA A 52 -22.95 -0.98 4.33
CA ALA A 52 -21.58 -1.27 3.91
C ALA A 52 -21.37 -2.79 3.83
N GLN A 53 -20.92 -3.29 2.68
CA GLN A 53 -20.54 -4.68 2.49
C GLN A 53 -19.03 -4.77 2.31
N ALA A 54 -18.38 -5.58 3.15
CA ALA A 54 -16.95 -5.84 3.08
C ALA A 54 -16.71 -7.23 2.47
N GLU A 55 -15.86 -7.29 1.45
CA GLU A 55 -15.44 -8.52 0.79
C GLU A 55 -13.93 -8.67 0.92
N ILE A 56 -13.47 -9.89 1.20
CA ILE A 56 -12.05 -10.25 1.19
C ILE A 56 -11.71 -10.76 -0.20
N VAL A 57 -10.84 -10.03 -0.90
CA VAL A 57 -10.32 -10.45 -2.19
C VAL A 57 -9.04 -11.26 -1.95
N THR A 58 -9.03 -12.50 -2.43
CA THR A 58 -7.86 -13.38 -2.36
C THR A 58 -7.01 -13.22 -3.62
N LEU A 59 -5.71 -13.08 -3.44
CA LEU A 59 -4.74 -12.89 -4.51
C LEU A 59 -4.10 -14.22 -4.91
N ASP A 60 -3.89 -14.41 -6.22
CA ASP A 60 -3.12 -15.55 -6.74
C ASP A 60 -1.65 -15.50 -6.28
N GLU A 61 -1.08 -14.30 -6.28
CA GLU A 61 0.25 -14.02 -5.73
C GLU A 61 0.14 -13.11 -4.50
N PRO A 62 0.70 -13.50 -3.35
CA PRO A 62 0.59 -12.71 -2.14
C PRO A 62 1.44 -11.44 -2.22
N MET A 63 0.93 -10.34 -1.66
CA MET A 63 1.66 -9.08 -1.55
C MET A 63 2.91 -9.28 -0.69
N LYS A 64 4.07 -9.06 -1.29
CA LYS A 64 5.36 -9.07 -0.59
C LYS A 64 5.70 -7.69 -0.08
N TYR A 65 5.51 -6.67 -0.91
CA TYR A 65 5.83 -5.29 -0.55
C TYR A 65 4.64 -4.65 0.12
N TYR A 66 4.81 -4.22 1.37
CA TYR A 66 3.84 -3.45 2.13
C TYR A 66 4.54 -2.67 3.26
N PRO A 67 3.91 -1.63 3.81
CA PRO A 67 4.46 -0.88 4.93
C PRO A 67 4.79 -1.79 6.10
N ARG A 68 6.00 -1.68 6.65
CA ARG A 68 6.49 -2.47 7.80
C ARG A 68 6.72 -3.95 7.52
N ALA A 69 6.62 -4.40 6.27
CA ALA A 69 6.97 -5.77 5.90
C ALA A 69 8.41 -6.11 6.31
N PRO A 70 8.74 -7.39 6.56
CA PRO A 70 10.05 -7.73 7.08
C PRO A 70 11.19 -7.48 6.08
N LEU A 71 12.32 -6.98 6.59
CA LEU A 71 13.59 -6.84 5.87
C LEU A 71 13.49 -5.98 4.59
N GLN A 72 13.84 -6.55 3.44
CA GLN A 72 13.90 -5.88 2.13
C GLN A 72 12.53 -5.66 1.49
N TYR A 73 11.50 -6.31 2.02
CA TYR A 73 10.13 -6.18 1.54
C TYR A 73 9.40 -4.97 2.14
N ASP A 74 9.95 -4.36 3.21
CA ASP A 74 9.45 -3.09 3.74
C ASP A 74 9.35 -2.07 2.60
N LEU A 75 8.12 -1.59 2.34
CA LEU A 75 7.84 -0.69 1.22
C LEU A 75 8.74 0.55 1.25
N HIS A 76 8.90 1.15 2.43
CA HIS A 76 9.73 2.34 2.61
C HIS A 76 11.19 2.05 2.24
N ARG A 77 11.76 0.96 2.78
CA ARG A 77 13.14 0.54 2.47
C ARG A 77 13.33 0.19 1.00
N HIS A 78 12.39 -0.55 0.40
CA HIS A 78 12.44 -0.96 -0.99
C HIS A 78 12.56 0.25 -1.93
N VAL A 79 11.72 1.27 -1.71
CA VAL A 79 11.71 2.51 -2.47
C VAL A 79 12.95 3.34 -2.17
N ALA A 80 13.32 3.54 -0.89
CA ALA A 80 14.50 4.31 -0.51
C ALA A 80 15.79 3.77 -1.15
N MET A 81 15.98 2.45 -1.16
CA MET A 81 17.18 1.82 -1.77
C MET A 81 17.25 2.04 -3.29
N ARG A 82 16.11 2.07 -3.99
CA ARG A 82 16.04 2.27 -5.45
C ARG A 82 16.11 3.73 -5.86
N HIS A 83 15.78 4.65 -4.94
CA HIS A 83 15.68 6.08 -5.22
C HIS A 83 16.65 6.91 -4.35
N LYS A 84 17.90 6.46 -4.17
CA LYS A 84 18.98 7.23 -3.49
C LYS A 84 18.60 7.76 -2.10
N PHE A 85 17.86 6.99 -1.30
CA PHE A 85 17.36 7.39 0.01
C PHE A 85 16.48 8.67 -0.02
N SER A 86 15.73 8.86 -1.11
CA SER A 86 14.67 9.87 -1.18
C SER A 86 13.72 9.70 0.01
N TYR A 87 13.23 10.82 0.55
CA TYR A 87 12.25 10.80 1.62
C TYR A 87 10.89 10.41 1.06
N ILE A 88 10.21 9.50 1.73
CA ILE A 88 8.85 9.09 1.42
C ILE A 88 7.96 9.86 2.39
N ASP A 89 7.05 10.68 1.85
CA ASP A 89 6.07 11.42 2.67
C ASP A 89 4.90 10.49 2.99
N ASP A 90 4.20 10.06 1.94
CA ASP A 90 2.99 9.24 2.04
C ASP A 90 3.00 8.09 1.03
N TRP A 91 2.20 7.06 1.31
CA TRP A 91 1.88 5.98 0.39
C TRP A 91 0.39 5.65 0.43
N PHE A 92 -0.15 5.26 -0.71
CA PHE A 92 -1.56 4.92 -0.89
C PHE A 92 -1.68 3.52 -1.48
N PHE A 93 -2.66 2.77 -0.99
CA PHE A 93 -2.96 1.44 -1.53
C PHE A 93 -3.95 1.59 -2.67
N GLU A 94 -3.63 1.03 -3.83
CA GLU A 94 -4.43 1.12 -5.05
C GLU A 94 -4.63 -0.27 -5.65
N ILE A 95 -5.67 -0.44 -6.46
CA ILE A 95 -5.86 -1.63 -7.30
C ILE A 95 -6.16 -1.20 -8.73
N ASP A 96 -5.73 -1.98 -9.71
CA ASP A 96 -6.13 -1.77 -11.10
C ASP A 96 -7.53 -2.33 -11.41
N ASP A 97 -7.97 -2.19 -12.66
CA ASP A 97 -9.26 -2.71 -13.12
C ASP A 97 -9.38 -4.25 -13.04
N ALA A 98 -8.25 -4.97 -13.00
CA ALA A 98 -8.18 -6.41 -12.82
C ALA A 98 -8.19 -6.83 -11.33
N GLY A 99 -8.03 -5.88 -10.41
CA GLY A 99 -7.92 -6.12 -8.97
C GLY A 99 -6.49 -6.41 -8.51
N HIS A 100 -5.47 -6.14 -9.35
CA HIS A 100 -4.07 -6.31 -8.97
C HIS A 100 -3.62 -5.16 -8.06
N PRO A 101 -2.98 -5.45 -6.91
CA PRO A 101 -2.64 -4.43 -5.92
C PRO A 101 -1.33 -3.70 -6.19
N TYR A 102 -1.35 -2.39 -5.95
CA TYR A 102 -0.21 -1.50 -6.07
C TYR A 102 -0.07 -0.58 -4.85
N TRP A 103 1.16 -0.13 -4.62
CA TRP A 103 1.43 0.99 -3.73
C TRP A 103 1.87 2.21 -4.53
N VAL A 104 1.14 3.30 -4.37
CA VAL A 104 1.48 4.60 -4.94
C VAL A 104 2.21 5.41 -3.87
N VAL A 105 3.50 5.63 -4.08
CA VAL A 105 4.41 6.24 -3.10
C VAL A 105 4.84 7.61 -3.59
N GLN A 106 4.67 8.62 -2.74
CA GLN A 106 5.12 9.99 -3.02
C GLN A 106 6.59 10.16 -2.60
N GLY A 107 7.44 10.48 -3.58
CA GLY A 107 8.84 10.76 -3.34
C GLY A 107 9.11 12.27 -3.24
N ILE A 108 9.92 12.62 -2.23
CA ILE A 108 10.39 13.99 -2.01
C ILE A 108 11.89 14.03 -2.20
N THR A 109 12.36 14.99 -3.01
CA THR A 109 13.78 15.34 -3.07
C THR A 109 13.98 16.67 -2.34
N LYS A 110 14.88 16.71 -1.34
CA LYS A 110 15.27 17.97 -0.70
C LYS A 110 16.20 18.74 -1.65
N ARG A 111 15.77 19.93 -2.10
CA ARG A 111 16.60 20.77 -2.99
C ARG A 111 17.61 21.65 -2.24
N VAL A 112 17.39 21.99 -0.97
CA VAL A 112 18.23 22.95 -0.24
C VAL A 112 18.64 22.41 1.14
N GLY A 113 19.80 21.75 1.22
CA GLY A 113 20.37 21.28 2.50
C GLY A 113 19.49 20.27 3.26
N LEU A 114 19.84 19.98 4.52
CA LEU A 114 19.12 18.97 5.32
C LEU A 114 17.69 19.42 5.74
N TRP A 115 17.37 20.71 5.58
CA TRP A 115 16.19 21.38 6.16
C TRP A 115 15.36 22.24 5.20
N GLY A 116 15.77 22.43 3.94
CA GLY A 116 15.13 23.38 3.02
C GLY A 116 14.22 22.74 1.97
N ALA A 117 13.04 23.35 1.81
CA ALA A 117 11.99 23.17 0.80
C ALA A 117 11.80 21.72 0.29
N LYS A 118 10.72 21.08 0.76
CA LYS A 118 10.23 19.81 0.22
C LYS A 118 9.60 20.08 -1.15
N ASP A 119 10.24 19.62 -2.23
CA ASP A 119 9.60 19.53 -3.54
C ASP A 119 9.16 18.07 -3.76
N MET A 120 7.87 17.86 -4.00
CA MET A 120 7.35 16.59 -4.50
C MET A 120 7.81 16.44 -5.95
N ASN A 121 8.72 15.50 -6.21
CA ASN A 121 9.39 15.42 -7.50
C ASN A 121 9.05 14.14 -8.27
N ASN A 122 8.51 13.12 -7.60
CA ASN A 122 8.27 11.82 -8.22
C ASN A 122 7.10 11.07 -7.57
N LEU A 123 6.29 10.44 -8.43
CA LEU A 123 5.32 9.43 -8.07
C LEU A 123 5.92 8.07 -8.42
N ILE A 124 5.94 7.14 -7.47
CA ILE A 124 6.53 5.81 -7.64
C ILE A 124 5.40 4.80 -7.47
N VAL A 125 5.20 3.96 -8.47
CA VAL A 125 4.26 2.85 -8.41
C VAL A 125 5.04 1.58 -8.12
N VAL A 126 4.70 0.91 -7.02
CA VAL A 126 5.28 -0.37 -6.62
C VAL A 126 4.22 -1.45 -6.79
N ASP A 127 4.52 -2.45 -7.61
CA ASP A 127 3.74 -3.68 -7.68
C ASP A 127 3.89 -4.44 -6.36
N ALA A 128 2.77 -4.63 -5.65
CA ALA A 128 2.80 -5.23 -4.32
C ALA A 128 3.15 -6.72 -4.36
N CYS A 129 2.88 -7.42 -5.47
CA CYS A 129 3.05 -8.87 -5.63
C CYS A 129 4.34 -9.27 -6.36
N TYR A 130 5.12 -8.30 -6.85
CA TYR A 130 6.36 -8.55 -7.60
C TYR A 130 7.36 -9.45 -6.85
N ARG A 131 8.00 -10.38 -7.58
CA ARG A 131 8.95 -11.38 -7.06
C ARG A 131 10.40 -10.90 -7.00
#